data_AF-A0A661ZX01-F1
#
_entry.id   AF-A0A661ZX01-F1
#
_cell.length_a   1.000
_cell.length_b   1.000
_cell.length_c   1.000
_cell.angle_alpha   90.00
_cell.angle_beta   90.00
_cell.angle_gamma   90.00
#
_symmetry.space_group_name_H-M   'P 1'
#
loop_
_entity.id
_entity.type
_entity.pdbx_description
1 polymer ?
#
loop_
_entity_poly.entity_id
_entity_poly.type
_entity_poly.pdbx_seq_one_letter_code
_entity_poly.pdbx_strand_id
1 'polypeptide(L)' 'MNNMFRKIFIWMGLALAIQVSAQSQSEVEVKTLTLPEVIDLAHEQSLMALMSRHQFRSSYWEFRSHQASTRPELTLEG' A
#
# COMPACT_ATOMS: atom_id res chain seq x y z
N MET A 1 -24.67 -36.23 32.08
CA MET A 1 -23.24 -36.04 31.72
C MET A 1 -22.66 -34.98 32.64
N ASN A 2 -21.73 -35.35 33.52
CA ASN A 2 -21.30 -34.51 34.64
C ASN A 2 -20.75 -33.15 34.19
N ASN A 3 -21.19 -32.07 34.85
CA ASN A 3 -20.78 -30.69 34.55
C ASN A 3 -19.25 -30.49 34.52
N MET A 4 -18.51 -31.35 35.21
CA MET A 4 -17.05 -31.38 35.24
C MET A 4 -16.44 -31.82 33.89
N PHE A 5 -16.98 -32.88 33.26
CA PHE A 5 -16.50 -33.35 31.96
C PHE A 5 -16.79 -32.35 30.85
N ARG A 6 -17.94 -31.65 30.90
CA ARG A 6 -18.28 -30.60 29.91
C ARG A 6 -17.27 -29.44 29.91
N LYS A 7 -16.80 -29.01 31.09
CA LYS A 7 -15.80 -27.95 31.22
C LYS A 7 -14.43 -28.38 30.69
N ILE A 8 -14.04 -29.64 30.93
CA ILE A 8 -12.78 -30.21 30.42
C ILE A 8 -12.78 -30.24 28.88
N PHE A 9 -13.88 -30.66 28.26
CA PHE A 9 -14.00 -30.63 26.79
C PHE A 9 -13.93 -29.20 26.22
N ILE A 10 -14.52 -28.21 26.90
CA ILE A 10 -14.45 -26.80 26.48
C ILE A 10 -13.02 -26.26 26.57
N TRP A 11 -12.31 -26.53 27.68
CA TRP A 11 -10.92 -26.12 27.85
C TRP A 11 -9.98 -26.80 26.85
N MET A 12 -10.22 -28.07 26.54
CA MET A 12 -9.44 -28.82 25.54
C MET A 12 -9.66 -28.26 24.13
N GLY A 13 -10.89 -27.90 23.77
CA GLY A 13 -11.19 -27.23 22.49
C GLY A 13 -10.55 -25.84 22.41
N LEU A 14 -10.54 -25.08 23.50
CA LEU A 14 -9.91 -23.76 23.55
C LEU A 14 -8.38 -23.85 23.38
N ALA A 15 -7.74 -24.80 24.03
CA ALA A 15 -6.30 -25.04 23.90
C ALA A 15 -5.91 -25.45 22.47
N LEU A 16 -6.76 -26.25 21.81
CA LEU A 16 -6.55 -26.67 20.43
C LEU A 16 -6.69 -25.51 19.44
N ALA A 17 -7.65 -24.60 19.67
CA ALA A 17 -7.86 -23.42 18.84
C ALA A 17 -6.68 -22.43 18.88
N ILE A 18 -6.01 -22.31 20.03
CA ILE A 18 -4.84 -21.43 20.20
C ILE A 18 -3.62 -21.94 19.42
N GLN A 19 -3.48 -23.26 19.23
CA GLN A 19 -2.35 -23.81 18.47
C GLN A 19 -2.47 -23.60 16.95
N VAL A 20 -3.69 -23.53 16.42
CA VAL A 20 -3.94 -23.32 14.98
C VAL A 20 -3.58 -21.90 14.54
N SER A 21 -3.73 -20.88 15.40
CA SER A 21 -3.35 -19.50 15.06
C SER A 21 -1.85 -19.24 15.11
N ALA A 22 -1.08 -20.05 15.85
CA ALA A 22 0.38 -19.90 15.98
C ALA A 22 1.16 -20.36 14.72
N GLN A 23 0.58 -21.24 13.90
CA GLN A 23 1.24 -21.75 12.68
C GLN A 23 1.16 -20.81 11.46
N SER A 24 0.52 -19.63 11.59
CA SER A 24 0.37 -18.66 10.49
C SER A 24 1.48 -17.61 10.42
N GLN A 25 2.62 -17.80 11.10
CA GLN A 25 3.81 -16.99 10.83
C GLN A 25 4.43 -17.46 9.50
N SER A 26 3.86 -16.95 8.41
CA SER A 26 4.41 -17.07 7.06
C SER A 26 5.87 -16.63 7.10
N GLU A 27 6.76 -17.56 6.79
CA GLU A 27 8.16 -17.30 6.56
C GLU A 27 8.27 -16.14 5.56
N VAL A 28 8.96 -15.07 5.94
CA VAL A 28 9.22 -13.94 5.04
C VAL A 28 10.17 -14.47 3.98
N GLU A 29 9.63 -14.93 2.86
CA GLU A 29 10.41 -15.41 1.73
C GLU A 29 11.30 -14.24 1.25
N VAL A 30 12.60 -14.35 1.52
CA VAL A 30 13.57 -13.38 1.05
C VAL A 30 13.74 -13.58 -0.45
N LYS A 31 12.92 -12.85 -1.22
CA LYS A 31 12.98 -12.89 -2.68
C LYS A 31 14.30 -12.26 -3.14
N THR A 32 15.18 -13.07 -3.70
CA THR A 32 16.34 -12.56 -4.42
C THR A 32 15.90 -12.07 -5.78
N LEU A 33 16.26 -10.83 -6.11
CA LEU A 33 15.95 -10.20 -7.38
C LEU A 33 17.24 -9.99 -8.15
N THR A 34 17.18 -10.17 -9.46
CA THR A 34 18.27 -9.80 -10.35
C THR A 34 18.34 -8.28 -10.50
N LEU A 35 19.50 -7.75 -10.89
CA LEU A 35 19.67 -6.31 -11.07
C LEU A 35 18.61 -5.68 -12.00
N PRO A 36 18.25 -6.27 -13.16
CA PRO A 36 17.18 -5.73 -14.01
C PRO A 36 15.83 -5.66 -13.29
N GLU A 37 15.44 -6.73 -12.59
CA GLU A 37 14.16 -6.77 -11.85
C GLU A 37 14.10 -5.71 -10.75
N VAL A 38 15.23 -5.45 -10.06
CA VAL A 38 15.29 -4.40 -9.04
C VAL A 38 15.17 -3.01 -9.67
N ILE A 39 15.78 -2.78 -10.83
CA ILE A 39 15.69 -1.51 -11.55
C ILE A 39 14.23 -1.25 -11.97
N ASP A 40 13.59 -2.25 -12.58
CA ASP A 40 12.20 -2.14 -13.01
C ASP A 40 11.26 -1.90 -11.82
N LEU A 41 11.43 -2.68 -10.75
CA LEU A 41 10.67 -2.52 -9.51
C LEU A 41 10.85 -1.13 -8.90
N ALA A 42 12.09 -0.61 -8.86
CA ALA A 42 12.36 0.73 -8.36
C ALA A 42 11.74 1.82 -9.24
N HIS A 43 11.69 1.61 -10.55
CA HIS A 43 11.06 2.55 -11.46
C HIS A 43 9.53 2.59 -11.28
N GLU A 44 8.91 1.44 -11.02
CA GLU A 44 7.47 1.32 -10.79
C GLU A 44 7.03 1.77 -9.39
N GLN A 45 7.79 1.39 -8.36
CA GLN A 45 7.34 1.47 -6.97
C GLN A 45 8.12 2.46 -6.10
N SER A 46 9.25 3.01 -6.58
CA SER A 46 10.00 3.94 -5.72
C SER A 46 9.24 5.24 -5.49
N LEU A 47 9.35 5.74 -4.26
CA LEU A 47 8.81 7.05 -3.88
C LEU A 47 9.41 8.18 -4.72
N MET A 48 10.69 8.08 -5.09
CA MET A 48 11.37 9.07 -5.92
C MET A 48 10.77 9.16 -7.32
N ALA A 49 10.47 8.02 -7.95
CA ALA A 49 9.81 7.98 -9.25
C ALA A 49 8.38 8.56 -9.18
N LEU A 50 7.66 8.31 -8.09
CA LEU A 50 6.34 8.90 -7.88
C LEU A 50 6.42 10.43 -7.70
N MET A 51 7.34 10.91 -6.86
CA MET A 51 7.55 12.34 -6.62
C MET A 51 7.96 13.06 -7.91
N SER A 52 8.84 12.48 -8.73
CA SER A 52 9.26 13.10 -9.99
C SER A 52 8.09 13.26 -10.97
N ARG A 53 7.19 12.26 -11.05
CA ARG A 53 5.96 12.35 -11.88
C ARG A 53 5.02 13.44 -11.39
N HIS A 54 4.82 13.54 -10.07
CA HIS A 54 4.00 14.60 -9.47
C HIS A 54 4.61 15.98 -9.71
N GLN A 55 5.93 16.11 -9.52
CA GLN A 55 6.65 17.35 -9.75
C GLN A 55 6.56 17.79 -11.21
N PHE A 56 6.79 16.89 -12.15
CA PHE A 56 6.65 17.16 -13.58
C PHE A 56 5.27 17.73 -13.92
N ARG A 57 4.21 17.07 -13.44
CA ARG A 57 2.84 17.53 -13.66
C ARG A 57 2.60 18.89 -13.00
N SER A 58 3.08 19.10 -11.78
CA SER A 58 2.96 20.38 -11.06
C SER A 58 3.60 21.51 -11.87
N SER A 59 4.87 21.34 -12.27
CA SER A 59 5.60 22.31 -13.08
C SER A 59 4.97 22.56 -14.44
N TYR A 60 4.39 21.54 -15.06
CA TYR A 60 3.63 21.70 -16.31
C TYR A 60 2.41 22.62 -16.12
N TRP A 61 1.61 22.38 -15.09
CA TRP A 61 0.43 23.21 -14.81
C TRP A 61 0.82 24.63 -14.40
N GLU A 62 1.88 24.78 -13.62
CA GLU A 62 2.45 26.09 -13.25
C GLU A 62 2.84 26.91 -14.48
N PHE A 63 3.58 26.30 -15.42
CA PHE A 63 3.94 26.94 -16.69
C PHE A 63 2.70 27.35 -17.51
N ARG A 64 1.67 26.51 -17.55
CA ARG A 64 0.43 26.81 -18.28
C ARG A 64 -0.35 27.94 -17.62
N SER A 65 -0.42 27.97 -16.29
CA SER A 65 -1.03 29.06 -15.52
C SER A 65 -0.30 30.38 -15.75
N HIS A 66 1.04 30.37 -15.74
CA HIS A 66 1.85 31.54 -16.05
C HIS A 66 1.56 32.08 -17.47
N GLN A 67 1.42 31.19 -18.47
CA GLN A 67 1.01 31.63 -19.81
C GLN A 67 -0.41 32.21 -19.82
N ALA A 68 -1.35 31.63 -19.08
CA ALA A 68 -2.71 32.12 -19.00
C ALA A 68 -2.80 33.52 -18.36
N SER A 69 -2.03 33.78 -17.30
CA SER A 69 -2.02 35.08 -16.61
C SER A 69 -1.52 36.23 -17.47
N THR A 70 -0.74 35.94 -18.52
CA THR A 70 -0.29 36.96 -19.49
C THR A 70 -1.30 37.25 -20.60
N ARG A 71 -2.41 36.52 -20.65
CA ARG A 71 -3.43 36.65 -21.70
C ARG A 71 -4.67 37.37 -21.15
N PRO A 72 -5.37 38.17 -21.97
CA PRO A 72 -6.62 38.78 -21.56
C PRO A 72 -7.65 37.69 -21.20
N GLU A 73 -8.28 37.85 -20.05
CA GLU A 73 -9.36 36.99 -19.60
C GLU A 73 -10.68 37.41 -20.25
N LEU A 74 -11.49 36.43 -20.64
CA LEU A 74 -12.85 36.65 -21.12
C LEU A 74 -13.81 36.05 -20.10
N THR A 75 -14.43 36.90 -19.30
CA THR A 75 -15.52 36.54 -18.39
C THR A 75 -16.85 36.94 -19.01
N LEU A 76 -17.85 36.05 -18.92
CA LEU A 76 -19.23 36.35 -19.27
C LEU A 76 -19.93 36.83 -17.99
N GLU A 77 -20.13 38.13 -17.86
CA GLU A 77 -21.02 38.71 -16.84
C GLU A 77 -22.41 38.90 -17.45
N GLY A 78 -23.45 38.47 -16.74
CA GLY A 78 -24.86 38.54 -17.16
C GLY A 78 -25.74 39.14 -16.08
#